data_AF-U6G3I0-F1
#
_entry.id   AF-U6G3I0-F1
#
_cell.length_a   1.000
_cell.length_b   1.000
_cell.length_c   1.000
_cell.angle_alpha   90.00
_cell.angle_beta   90.00
_cell.angle_gamma   90.00
#
_symmetry.space_group_name_H-M   'P 1'
#
loop_
_entity.id
_entity.type
_entity.pdbx_description
1 polymer ?
#
loop_
_entity_poly.entity_id
_entity_poly.type
_entity_poly.pdbx_seq_one_letter_code
_entity_poly.pdbx_strand_id
1 'polypeptide(L)'
;MLINFEDPAEGTFEIVAETLDELKALAEAEEAKDPPDEYFPTLLREKHSELEAAAAAAAAAAAARQELEQQQQLLRQQQEQQHPKGETDADSAQPENAAEATHSDAPIEVNPKP
;
A
#
# COMPACT_ATOMS: atom_id res chain seq x y z
N MET A 1 23.40 -4.11 -3.68
CA MET A 1 22.98 -2.72 -3.92
C MET A 1 21.59 -2.57 -3.35
N LEU A 2 21.46 -1.91 -2.20
CA LEU A 2 20.16 -1.50 -1.67
C LEU A 2 19.76 -0.27 -2.48
N ILE A 3 18.76 -0.42 -3.34
CA ILE A 3 18.08 0.72 -3.93
C ILE A 3 17.32 1.32 -2.74
N ASN A 4 17.76 2.49 -2.27
CA ASN A 4 16.95 3.31 -1.39
C ASN A 4 15.74 3.71 -2.22
N PHE A 5 14.66 2.92 -2.14
CA PHE A 5 13.37 3.33 -2.65
C PHE A 5 12.88 4.41 -1.68
N GLU A 6 13.33 5.67 -1.89
CA GLU A 6 12.57 6.83 -1.43
C GLU A 6 11.16 6.63 -1.98
N ASP A 7 10.17 6.55 -1.09
CA ASP A 7 8.79 6.38 -1.51
C ASP A 7 8.47 7.60 -2.40
N PRO A 8 8.11 7.40 -3.68
CA PRO A 8 7.76 8.52 -4.56
C PRO A 8 6.63 9.37 -3.97
N ALA A 9 5.79 8.80 -3.10
CA ALA A 9 4.79 9.56 -2.36
C ALA A 9 5.41 10.55 -1.37
N GLU A 10 6.51 10.20 -0.69
CA GLU A 10 7.18 11.04 0.32
C GLU A 10 7.75 12.32 -0.30
N GLY A 11 8.44 12.20 -1.43
CA GLY A 11 8.86 13.38 -2.22
C GLY A 11 7.71 14.18 -2.81
N THR A 12 6.55 13.54 -3.07
CA THR A 12 5.34 14.24 -3.53
C THR A 12 4.66 15.01 -2.40
N PHE A 13 4.67 14.49 -1.17
CA PHE A 13 4.09 15.18 -0.01
C PHE A 13 4.89 16.44 0.36
N GLU A 14 6.22 16.40 0.27
CA GLU A 14 7.08 17.55 0.55
C GLU A 14 6.84 18.69 -0.44
N ILE A 15 6.78 18.39 -1.75
CA ILE A 15 6.48 19.38 -2.80
C ILE A 15 5.09 19.99 -2.60
N VAL A 16 4.09 19.18 -2.24
CA VAL A 16 2.72 19.64 -2.01
C VAL A 16 2.65 20.56 -0.77
N ALA A 17 3.38 20.26 0.30
CA ALA A 17 3.46 21.11 1.48
C ALA A 17 4.14 22.45 1.18
N GLU A 18 5.28 22.44 0.48
CA GLU A 18 5.97 23.66 0.06
C GLU A 18 5.07 24.54 -0.82
N THR A 19 4.36 23.93 -1.77
CA THR A 19 3.42 24.63 -2.66
C THR A 19 2.25 25.28 -1.89
N LEU A 20 1.75 24.65 -0.82
CA LEU A 20 0.71 25.24 0.04
C LEU A 20 1.20 26.49 0.76
N ASP A 21 2.41 26.43 1.34
CA ASP A 21 3.01 27.57 2.03
C ASP A 21 3.27 28.73 1.07
N GLU A 22 3.76 28.46 -0.14
CA GLU A 22 3.93 29.48 -1.18
C GLU A 22 2.60 30.13 -1.60
N LEU A 23 1.55 29.34 -1.82
CA LEU A 23 0.22 29.84 -2.20
C LEU A 23 -0.35 30.76 -1.12
N LYS A 24 -0.17 30.40 0.15
CA LYS A 24 -0.62 31.21 1.28
C LYS A 24 0.15 32.54 1.35
N ALA A 25 1.47 32.48 1.23
CA ALA A 25 2.32 33.68 1.24
C ALA A 25 1.97 34.61 0.06
N LEU A 26 1.68 34.04 -1.12
CA LEU A 26 1.26 34.81 -2.29
C LEU A 26 -0.09 35.51 -2.04
N ALA A 27 -1.06 34.82 -1.43
CA ALA A 27 -2.37 35.40 -1.13
C ALA A 27 -2.27 36.58 -0.16
N GLU A 28 -1.45 36.45 0.89
CA GLU A 28 -1.20 37.52 1.86
C GLU A 28 -0.47 38.71 1.22
N ALA A 29 0.50 38.44 0.33
CA ALA A 29 1.23 39.49 -0.39
C ALA A 29 0.34 40.27 -1.38
N GLU A 30 -0.61 39.60 -2.04
CA GLU A 30 -1.56 40.21 -2.97
C GLU A 30 -2.63 41.04 -2.25
N GLU A 31 -3.12 40.58 -1.10
CA GLU A 31 -4.05 41.34 -0.24
C GLU A 31 -3.38 42.58 0.36
N ALA A 32 -2.06 42.55 0.55
CA ALA A 32 -1.28 43.69 1.06
C ALA A 32 -0.95 44.76 0.00
N LYS A 33 -1.29 44.55 -1.29
CA LYS A 33 -1.10 45.56 -2.34
C LYS A 33 -2.08 46.73 -2.18
N ASP A 34 -1.68 47.92 -2.67
CA ASP A 34 -2.53 49.12 -2.68
C ASP A 34 -2.65 49.69 -4.11
N PRO A 35 -3.84 49.61 -4.76
CA PRO A 35 -5.05 48.97 -4.27
C PRO A 35 -4.93 47.43 -4.27
N PRO A 36 -5.59 46.73 -3.34
CA PRO A 36 -5.60 45.27 -3.33
C PRO A 36 -6.41 44.73 -4.51
N ASP A 37 -5.99 43.60 -5.05
CA ASP A 37 -6.78 42.87 -6.05
C ASP A 37 -7.95 42.18 -5.33
N GLU A 38 -9.19 42.41 -5.78
CA GLU A 38 -10.38 41.85 -5.14
C GLU A 38 -10.59 40.35 -5.45
N TYR A 39 -10.05 39.86 -6.57
CA TYR A 39 -10.35 38.53 -7.10
C TYR A 39 -9.21 37.54 -6.88
N PHE A 40 -7.97 38.00 -7.03
CA PHE A 40 -6.80 37.14 -7.02
C PHE A 40 -6.51 36.49 -5.64
N PRO A 41 -6.57 37.21 -4.50
CA PRO A 41 -6.40 36.60 -3.17
C PRO A 41 -7.48 35.56 -2.84
N THR A 42 -8.72 35.81 -3.28
CA THR A 42 -9.84 34.88 -3.10
C THR A 42 -9.59 33.58 -3.86
N LEU A 43 -9.16 33.67 -5.12
CA LEU A 43 -8.82 32.50 -5.93
C LEU A 43 -7.67 31.69 -5.33
N LEU A 44 -6.63 32.36 -4.81
CA LEU A 44 -5.49 31.69 -4.17
C LEU A 44 -5.91 30.92 -2.91
N ARG A 45 -6.82 31.48 -2.10
CA ARG A 45 -7.37 30.80 -0.92
C ARG A 45 -8.22 29.58 -1.29
N GLU A 46 -9.05 29.68 -2.33
CA GLU A 46 -9.81 28.53 -2.85
C GLU A 46 -8.87 27.41 -3.33
N LYS A 47 -7.83 27.74 -4.09
CA LYS A 47 -6.84 26.76 -4.55
C LYS A 47 -5.99 26.17 -3.45
N HIS A 48 -5.61 26.95 -2.44
CA HIS A 48 -4.97 26.42 -1.25
C HIS A 48 -5.86 25.38 -0.55
N SER A 49 -7.15 25.70 -0.34
CA SER A 49 -8.08 24.77 0.31
C SER A 49 -8.31 23.49 -0.50
N GLU A 50 -8.44 23.59 -1.83
CA GLU A 50 -8.53 22.42 -2.72
C GLU A 50 -7.28 21.54 -2.63
N LEU A 51 -6.10 22.15 -2.62
CA LEU A 51 -4.82 21.44 -2.63
C LEU A 51 -4.51 20.81 -1.26
N GLU A 52 -4.91 21.46 -0.15
CA GLU A 52 -4.85 20.91 1.20
C GLU A 52 -5.78 19.70 1.36
N ALA A 53 -7.01 19.78 0.83
CA ALA A 53 -7.93 18.65 0.83
C ALA A 53 -7.40 17.47 -0.01
N ALA A 54 -6.80 17.75 -1.17
CA ALA A 54 -6.16 16.73 -1.99
C ALA A 54 -4.95 16.10 -1.29
N ALA A 55 -4.12 16.90 -0.60
CA ALA A 55 -2.98 16.43 0.19
C ALA A 55 -3.45 15.52 1.33
N ALA A 56 -4.49 15.91 2.06
CA ALA A 56 -5.08 15.11 3.14
C ALA A 56 -5.67 13.79 2.61
N ALA A 57 -6.35 13.80 1.47
CA ALA A 57 -6.86 12.60 0.83
C ALA A 57 -5.73 11.66 0.36
N ALA A 58 -4.64 12.22 -0.19
CA ALA A 58 -3.45 11.46 -0.56
C ALA A 58 -2.76 10.84 0.66
N ALA A 59 -2.65 11.58 1.77
CA ALA A 59 -2.09 11.08 3.03
C ALA A 59 -2.93 9.94 3.62
N ALA A 60 -4.27 10.08 3.59
CA ALA A 60 -5.17 9.02 4.03
C ALA A 60 -5.08 7.77 3.13
N ALA A 61 -4.94 7.94 1.81
CA ALA A 61 -4.73 6.83 0.88
C ALA A 61 -3.37 6.13 1.09
N ALA A 62 -2.32 6.89 1.40
CA ALA A 62 -1.01 6.34 1.74
C ALA A 62 -1.07 5.53 3.05
N ALA A 63 -1.72 6.05 4.09
CA ALA A 63 -1.93 5.33 5.34
C ALA A 63 -2.73 4.03 5.14
N ALA A 64 -3.80 4.06 4.34
CA ALA A 64 -4.59 2.87 4.02
C ALA A 64 -3.78 1.82 3.23
N ARG A 65 -2.87 2.24 2.34
CA ARG A 65 -1.96 1.32 1.64
C ARG A 65 -0.99 0.66 2.61
N GLN A 66 -0.39 1.44 3.52
CA GLN A 66 0.54 0.92 4.51
C GLN A 66 -0.12 -0.10 5.45
N GLU A 67 -1.36 0.17 5.89
CA GLU A 67 -2.13 -0.77 6.70
C GLU A 67 -2.46 -2.07 5.94
N LEU A 68 -2.80 -1.95 4.65
CA LEU A 68 -3.08 -3.09 3.78
C LEU A 68 -1.82 -3.94 3.53
N GLU A 69 -0.66 -3.32 3.32
CA GLU A 69 0.62 -4.02 3.21
C GLU A 69 1.00 -4.75 4.51
N GLN A 70 0.81 -4.12 5.66
CA GLN A 70 1.00 -4.78 6.96
C GLN A 70 0.12 -6.02 7.11
N GLN A 71 -1.17 -5.92 6.76
CA GLN A 71 -2.07 -7.07 6.81
C GLN A 71 -1.62 -8.19 5.86
N GLN A 72 -1.21 -7.86 4.63
CA GLN A 72 -0.69 -8.87 3.70
C GLN A 72 0.58 -9.56 4.22
N GLN A 73 1.48 -8.80 4.83
CA GLN A 73 2.73 -9.33 5.37
C GLN A 73 2.45 -10.27 6.56
N LEU A 74 1.49 -9.92 7.41
CA LEU A 74 1.06 -10.76 8.53
C LEU A 74 0.38 -12.06 8.06
N LEU A 75 -0.43 -11.99 7.00
CA LEU A 75 -1.02 -13.17 6.37
C LEU A 75 0.05 -14.10 5.79
N ARG A 76 1.06 -13.54 5.11
CA ARG A 76 2.16 -14.30 4.51
C ARG A 76 2.97 -15.07 5.57
N GLN A 77 3.26 -14.42 6.70
CA GLN A 77 3.94 -15.07 7.84
C GLN A 77 3.11 -16.21 8.44
N GLN A 78 1.78 -16.09 8.48
CA GLN A 78 0.93 -17.19 8.95
C GLN A 78 0.95 -18.38 7.98
N GLN A 79 0.95 -18.14 6.66
CA GLN A 79 1.06 -19.21 5.67
C GLN A 79 2.41 -19.94 5.74
N GLU A 80 3.51 -19.22 5.94
CA GLU A 80 4.85 -19.82 6.10
C GLU A 80 4.96 -20.69 7.36
N GLN A 81 4.23 -20.36 8.42
CA GLN A 81 4.18 -21.18 9.63
C GLN A 81 3.28 -22.42 9.49
N GLN A 82 2.23 -22.36 8.65
CA GLN A 82 1.34 -23.50 8.39
C GLN A 82 1.88 -24.47 7.33
N HIS A 83 2.75 -24.00 6.44
CA HIS A 83 3.54 -24.82 5.51
C HIS A 83 5.03 -24.70 5.87
N PRO A 84 5.52 -25.33 6.96
CA PRO A 84 6.95 -25.52 7.08
C PRO A 84 7.39 -26.29 5.83
N LYS A 85 8.37 -25.77 5.11
CA LYS A 85 9.09 -26.47 4.04
C LYS A 85 9.63 -27.80 4.60
N GLY A 86 8.79 -28.81 4.59
CA GLY A 86 9.11 -30.20 4.82
C GLY A 86 9.08 -30.88 3.48
N GLU A 87 10.22 -30.82 2.77
CA GLU A 87 10.74 -31.79 1.78
C GLU A 87 11.77 -31.06 0.90
N THR A 88 13.03 -31.47 0.72
CA THR A 88 13.91 -32.48 1.32
C THR A 88 15.23 -32.24 0.60
N ASP A 89 16.25 -31.69 1.27
CA ASP A 89 17.63 -31.78 0.81
C ASP A 89 18.25 -32.98 1.51
N ALA A 90 18.08 -34.17 0.91
CA ALA A 90 18.86 -35.37 1.23
C ALA A 90 18.70 -36.39 0.09
N ASP A 91 19.55 -36.25 -0.91
CA ASP A 91 20.35 -37.35 -1.47
C ASP A 91 19.75 -38.77 -1.36
N SER A 92 19.01 -39.20 -2.38
CA SER A 92 18.95 -40.61 -2.79
C SER A 92 18.38 -40.68 -4.21
N ALA A 93 19.27 -40.99 -5.16
CA ALA A 93 19.03 -41.58 -6.48
C ALA A 93 17.57 -41.65 -6.99
N GLN A 94 17.28 -40.92 -8.08
CA GLN A 94 16.21 -41.30 -9.01
C GLN A 94 16.39 -42.78 -9.43
N PRO A 95 15.32 -43.57 -9.69
CA PRO A 95 14.50 -43.28 -10.87
C PRO A 95 12.99 -43.69 -10.79
N GLU A 96 12.12 -42.87 -11.39
CA GLU A 96 10.88 -43.21 -12.13
C GLU A 96 9.82 -44.14 -11.51
N ASN A 97 8.67 -43.59 -11.12
CA ASN A 97 7.38 -44.12 -11.55
C ASN A 97 6.26 -43.08 -11.42
N ALA A 98 5.47 -42.97 -12.48
CA ALA A 98 4.26 -42.17 -12.58
C ALA A 98 3.11 -42.86 -11.82
N ALA A 99 2.28 -42.08 -11.12
CA ALA A 99 0.81 -42.10 -11.22
C ALA A 99 0.17 -41.33 -10.06
N GLU A 100 -0.56 -40.28 -10.43
CA GLU A 100 -1.83 -39.86 -9.83
C GLU A 100 -1.93 -39.74 -8.31
N ALA A 101 -1.76 -38.49 -7.84
CA ALA A 101 -2.47 -37.99 -6.68
C ALA A 101 -3.99 -38.08 -6.92
N THR A 102 -4.56 -39.24 -6.63
CA THR A 102 -6.00 -39.42 -6.48
C THR A 102 -6.38 -38.75 -5.16
N HIS A 103 -6.98 -37.55 -5.24
CA HIS A 103 -7.76 -36.97 -4.14
C HIS A 103 -9.01 -37.84 -3.92
N SER A 104 -8.82 -39.00 -3.29
CA SER A 104 -9.87 -39.94 -2.93
C SER A 104 -10.33 -39.65 -1.49
N ASP A 105 -10.96 -38.49 -1.28
CA ASP A 105 -11.74 -38.26 -0.07
C ASP A 105 -13.14 -38.88 -0.28
N ALA A 106 -13.18 -40.21 -0.15
CA ALA A 106 -14.41 -40.96 -0.03
C ALA A 106 -14.49 -41.44 1.43
N PRO A 107 -15.52 -41.06 2.21
CA PRO A 107 -15.69 -41.62 3.53
C PRO A 107 -16.06 -43.10 3.39
N ILE A 108 -15.15 -43.98 3.79
CA ILE A 108 -15.40 -45.41 3.90
C ILE A 108 -16.33 -45.61 5.10
N GLU A 109 -17.65 -45.65 4.84
CA GLU A 109 -18.63 -46.11 5.81
C GLU A 109 -18.57 -47.65 5.86
N VAL A 110 -17.58 -48.17 6.59
CA VAL A 110 -17.57 -49.55 7.04
C VAL A 110 -18.50 -49.66 8.24
N ASN A 111 -19.65 -50.31 8.06
CA ASN A 111 -20.19 -51.08 9.18
C ASN A 111 -20.80 -52.40 8.69
N PRO A 112 -20.49 -53.52 9.39
CA PRO A 112 -20.62 -54.87 8.89
C PRO A 112 -22.01 -55.45 9.15
N LYS A 113 -22.34 -56.43 8.30
CA LYS A 113 -23.45 -57.39 8.42
C LYS A 113 -23.47 -58.08 9.79
N PRO A 114 -24.62 -58.61 10.25
CA PRO A 114 -25.30 -59.74 9.60
C PRO A 114 -26.74 -59.48 9.12
#